data_AF-A0A965JNV6-F1
#
_entry.id   AF-A0A965JNV6-F1
#
_cell.length_a   1.000
_cell.length_b   1.000
_cell.length_c   1.000
_cell.angle_alpha   90.00
_cell.angle_beta   90.00
_cell.angle_gamma   90.00
#
_symmetry.space_group_name_H-M   'P 1'
#
loop_
_entity.id
_entity.type
_entity.pdbx_description
1 polymer ?
#
loop_
_entity_poly.entity_id
_entity_poly.type
_entity_poly.pdbx_seq_one_letter_code
_entity_poly.pdbx_strand_id
1 'polypeptide(L)'
;MAGASTLTKSGAGTLTLTGTNTYTGGTTVSAGTLLLDGTGASIGAVLSNSGAVTVNGGTLQLNDATETVGVVTLTSGSITVGTTGNTLTGTSYTLNPGDGVSVSVSA
;
A
#
# COMPACT_ATOMS: atom_id res chain seq x y z
N MET A 1 6.40 -14.46 -5.15
CA MET A 1 6.21 -15.57 -4.18
C MET A 1 4.80 -16.09 -4.35
N ALA A 2 4.61 -17.35 -4.74
CA ALA A 2 3.28 -17.92 -4.99
C ALA A 2 2.73 -18.57 -3.72
N GLY A 3 1.54 -18.14 -3.28
CA GLY A 3 0.85 -18.67 -2.10
C GLY A 3 -0.09 -17.62 -1.50
N ALA A 4 -1.15 -18.04 -0.82
CA ALA A 4 -2.12 -17.18 -0.11
C ALA A 4 -1.53 -16.45 1.11
N SER A 5 -0.24 -16.11 1.06
CA SER A 5 0.52 -15.48 2.12
C SER A 5 0.26 -13.98 2.11
N THR A 6 0.13 -13.40 3.29
CA THR A 6 0.12 -11.95 3.47
C THR A 6 1.53 -11.38 3.31
N LEU A 7 1.65 -10.19 2.76
CA LEU A 7 2.90 -9.43 2.77
C LEU A 7 2.93 -8.52 3.99
N THR A 8 3.95 -8.65 4.85
CA THR A 8 4.15 -7.72 5.97
C THR A 8 5.46 -6.98 5.80
N LYS A 9 5.40 -5.65 5.63
CA LYS A 9 6.56 -4.78 5.65
C LYS A 9 6.83 -4.32 7.09
N SER A 10 7.90 -4.86 7.66
CA SER A 10 8.45 -4.50 8.96
C SER A 10 9.87 -3.92 8.82
N GLY A 11 10.42 -3.36 9.90
CA GLY A 11 11.75 -2.75 9.93
C GLY A 11 11.81 -1.36 9.28
N ALA A 12 12.86 -0.60 9.60
CA ALA A 12 12.97 0.81 9.21
C ALA A 12 13.32 1.04 7.72
N GLY A 13 13.83 0.03 7.01
CA GLY A 13 14.27 0.16 5.62
C GLY A 13 13.14 0.25 4.60
N THR A 14 13.52 0.41 3.33
CA THR A 14 12.61 0.41 2.19
C THR A 14 12.60 -0.95 1.51
N LEU A 15 11.41 -1.48 1.24
CA LEU A 15 11.21 -2.63 0.35
C LEU A 15 10.58 -2.11 -0.94
N THR A 16 11.26 -2.34 -2.07
CA THR A 16 10.77 -1.96 -3.40
C THR A 16 10.18 -3.18 -4.10
N LEU A 17 8.95 -3.08 -4.57
CA LEU A 17 8.29 -4.07 -5.41
C LEU A 17 8.18 -3.51 -6.84
N THR A 18 8.85 -4.17 -7.79
CA THR A 18 8.98 -3.69 -9.18
C THR A 18 8.16 -4.46 -10.21
N GLY A 19 7.55 -5.58 -9.79
CA GLY A 19 6.77 -6.46 -10.66
C GLY A 19 5.51 -6.99 -9.97
N THR A 20 4.63 -7.61 -10.76
CA THR A 20 3.40 -8.24 -10.26
C THR A 20 3.75 -9.37 -9.29
N ASN A 21 3.21 -9.27 -8.09
CA ASN A 21 3.41 -10.28 -7.08
C ASN A 21 2.27 -11.30 -7.12
N THR A 22 2.62 -12.58 -7.03
CA THR A 22 1.64 -13.69 -7.06
C THR A 22 1.06 -14.06 -5.70
N TYR A 23 1.30 -13.25 -4.66
CA TYR A 23 0.61 -13.45 -3.38
C TYR A 23 -0.82 -12.93 -3.51
N THR A 24 -1.75 -13.63 -2.88
CA THR A 24 -3.18 -13.29 -2.92
C THR A 24 -3.71 -12.80 -1.58
N GLY A 25 -2.88 -12.84 -0.53
CA GLY A 25 -3.20 -12.30 0.78
C GLY A 25 -3.15 -10.76 0.82
N GLY A 26 -3.52 -10.20 1.98
CA GLY A 26 -3.40 -8.77 2.24
C GLY A 26 -1.95 -8.30 2.45
N THR A 27 -1.79 -6.98 2.43
CA THR A 27 -0.53 -6.27 2.64
C THR A 27 -0.61 -5.42 3.89
N THR A 28 0.34 -5.59 4.81
CA THR A 28 0.46 -4.80 6.03
C THR A 28 1.77 -4.02 6.02
N VAL A 29 1.71 -2.71 6.23
CA VAL A 29 2.88 -1.84 6.37
C VAL A 29 2.96 -1.34 7.81
N SER A 30 3.83 -1.98 8.60
CA SER A 30 3.97 -1.69 10.04
C SER A 30 5.14 -0.74 10.35
N ALA A 31 6.16 -0.68 9.50
CA ALA A 31 7.31 0.22 9.67
C ALA A 31 8.11 0.42 8.36
N GLY A 32 8.88 1.50 8.30
CA GLY A 32 9.69 1.85 7.13
C GLY A 32 8.83 2.13 5.90
N THR A 33 9.35 1.86 4.71
CA THR A 33 8.64 2.17 3.45
C THR A 33 8.40 0.91 2.62
N LEU A 34 7.17 0.71 2.17
CA LEU A 34 6.84 -0.18 1.07
C LEU A 34 6.67 0.67 -0.19
N LEU A 35 7.61 0.56 -1.12
CA LEU A 35 7.61 1.28 -2.38
C LEU A 35 7.07 0.38 -3.49
N LEU A 36 5.99 0.81 -4.13
CA LEU A 36 5.46 0.20 -5.35
C LEU A 36 6.03 0.97 -6.54
N ASP A 37 6.90 0.31 -7.29
CA ASP A 37 7.62 0.87 -8.44
C ASP A 37 7.43 -0.06 -9.65
N GLY A 38 6.15 -0.33 -9.95
CA GLY A 38 5.74 -1.23 -11.01
C GLY A 38 6.28 -0.78 -12.38
N THR A 39 6.77 -1.74 -13.16
CA THR A 39 7.24 -1.49 -14.53
C THR A 39 6.56 -2.43 -15.53
N GLY A 40 6.34 -1.96 -16.75
CA GLY A 40 5.79 -2.78 -17.85
C GLY A 40 4.40 -3.34 -17.56
N ALA A 41 4.26 -4.67 -17.63
CA ALA A 41 2.98 -5.37 -17.43
C ALA A 41 2.45 -5.35 -15.98
N SER A 42 3.24 -4.83 -15.03
CA SER A 42 2.89 -4.82 -13.61
C SER A 42 2.29 -3.49 -13.14
N ILE A 43 2.18 -2.51 -14.04
CA ILE A 43 1.63 -1.19 -13.72
C ILE A 43 0.18 -1.36 -13.24
N GLY A 44 -0.07 -1.04 -11.97
CA GLY A 44 -1.37 -1.11 -11.33
C GLY A 44 -1.80 -2.48 -10.81
N ALA A 45 -0.87 -3.45 -10.81
CA ALA A 45 -1.07 -4.78 -10.26
C ALA A 45 0.17 -5.27 -9.48
N VAL A 46 0.88 -4.36 -8.80
CA VAL A 46 2.02 -4.71 -7.94
C VAL A 46 1.54 -5.41 -6.68
N LEU A 47 0.46 -4.92 -6.07
CA LEU A 47 -0.26 -5.58 -4.97
C LEU A 47 -1.38 -6.48 -5.51
N SER A 48 -1.89 -7.37 -4.65
CA SER A 48 -3.07 -8.16 -4.98
C SER A 48 -4.31 -7.28 -5.10
N ASN A 49 -5.00 -7.33 -6.25
CA ASN A 49 -6.21 -6.52 -6.49
C ASN A 49 -7.37 -6.79 -5.53
N SER A 50 -7.38 -7.96 -4.89
CA SER A 50 -8.38 -8.32 -3.87
C SER A 50 -7.80 -8.31 -2.45
N GLY A 51 -6.50 -8.09 -2.29
CA GLY A 51 -5.83 -8.09 -1.00
C GLY A 51 -6.14 -6.80 -0.23
N ALA A 52 -6.51 -6.93 1.04
CA ALA A 52 -6.64 -5.77 1.92
C ALA A 52 -5.27 -5.10 2.15
N VAL A 53 -5.23 -3.77 2.23
CA VAL A 53 -4.04 -3.00 2.58
C VAL A 53 -4.24 -2.37 3.95
N THR A 54 -3.33 -2.62 4.88
CA THR A 54 -3.31 -1.99 6.21
C THR A 54 -2.01 -1.23 6.39
N VAL A 55 -2.09 0.06 6.69
CA VAL A 55 -0.93 0.89 7.06
C VAL A 55 -1.07 1.26 8.54
N ASN A 56 -0.10 0.79 9.33
CA ASN A 56 -0.07 0.98 10.78
C ASN A 56 1.36 1.23 11.26
N GLY A 57 1.92 2.37 10.85
CA GLY A 57 3.18 2.89 11.39
C GLY A 57 4.29 3.11 10.36
N GLY A 58 4.13 2.65 9.12
CA GLY A 58 5.06 2.93 8.02
C GLY A 58 4.46 3.77 6.90
N THR A 59 5.14 3.77 5.76
CA THR A 59 4.74 4.48 4.54
C THR A 59 4.46 3.49 3.42
N LEU A 60 3.28 3.55 2.83
CA LEU A 60 3.01 2.96 1.52
C LEU A 60 3.22 4.04 0.46
N GLN A 61 4.22 3.88 -0.39
CA GLN A 61 4.53 4.84 -1.45
C GLN A 61 4.20 4.24 -2.82
N LEU A 62 3.34 4.92 -3.57
CA LEU A 62 2.97 4.56 -4.94
C LEU A 62 3.79 5.40 -5.93
N ASN A 63 4.85 4.83 -6.50
CA ASN A 63 5.50 5.37 -7.70
C ASN A 63 4.90 4.76 -8.99
N ASP A 64 4.01 3.79 -8.85
CA ASP A 64 3.24 3.19 -9.94
C ASP A 64 1.90 3.90 -10.21
N ALA A 65 1.35 3.78 -11.41
CA ALA A 65 0.25 4.61 -11.94
C ALA A 65 -1.10 4.43 -11.21
N THR A 66 -1.70 3.25 -11.18
CA THR A 66 -3.00 3.07 -10.50
C THR A 66 -3.09 1.69 -9.89
N GLU A 67 -2.88 1.58 -8.58
CA GLU A 67 -3.05 0.32 -7.87
C GLU A 67 -4.50 0.13 -7.46
N THR A 68 -5.09 -0.99 -7.85
CA THR A 68 -6.38 -1.43 -7.30
C THR A 68 -6.13 -2.47 -6.22
N VAL A 69 -6.82 -2.36 -5.08
CA VAL A 69 -6.70 -3.28 -3.94
C VAL A 69 -8.07 -3.52 -3.29
N GLY A 70 -8.10 -4.40 -2.29
CA GLY A 70 -9.26 -4.62 -1.43
C GLY A 70 -9.57 -3.42 -0.52
N VAL A 71 -9.96 -3.67 0.73
CA VAL A 71 -10.14 -2.57 1.71
C VAL A 71 -8.79 -1.94 2.03
N VAL A 72 -8.74 -0.61 2.12
CA VAL A 72 -7.59 0.14 2.61
C VAL A 72 -7.89 0.62 4.02
N THR A 73 -7.02 0.28 4.98
CA THR A 73 -7.10 0.75 6.37
C THR A 73 -5.86 1.54 6.71
N LEU A 74 -6.03 2.79 7.14
CA LEU A 74 -4.96 3.64 7.69
C LEU A 74 -5.23 3.87 9.17
N THR A 75 -4.38 3.28 10.01
CA THR A 75 -4.41 3.44 11.47
C THR A 75 -3.36 4.44 11.94
N SER A 76 -2.16 4.38 11.33
CA SER A 76 -1.06 5.31 11.57
C SER A 76 -0.05 5.22 10.42
N GLY A 77 0.81 6.23 10.25
CA GLY A 77 1.74 6.30 9.12
C GLY A 77 1.16 7.10 7.95
N SER A 78 1.55 6.76 6.72
CA SER A 78 1.11 7.51 5.53
C SER A 78 0.96 6.64 4.29
N ILE A 79 0.11 7.13 3.38
CA ILE A 79 0.02 6.66 2.00
C ILE A 79 0.42 7.85 1.13
N THR A 80 1.43 7.68 0.29
CA THR A 80 1.97 8.75 -0.54
C THR A 80 2.05 8.33 -2.00
N VAL A 81 2.09 9.31 -2.89
CA VAL A 81 2.28 9.11 -4.33
C VAL A 81 3.58 9.79 -4.75
N GLY A 82 4.38 9.11 -5.58
CA GLY A 82 5.67 9.63 -6.05
C GLY A 82 5.54 10.68 -7.14
N THR A 83 4.47 10.61 -7.94
CA THR A 83 4.16 11.54 -9.02
C THR A 83 2.66 11.85 -9.08
N THR A 84 2.32 13.05 -9.53
CA THR A 84 0.91 13.45 -9.72
C THR A 84 0.23 12.53 -10.74
N GLY A 85 -0.99 12.09 -10.42
CA GLY A 85 -1.78 11.17 -11.24
C GLY A 85 -1.72 9.72 -10.74
N ASN A 86 -0.71 9.38 -9.94
CA ASN A 86 -0.67 8.07 -9.31
C ASN A 86 -1.82 7.95 -8.31
N THR A 87 -2.52 6.82 -8.31
CA THR A 87 -3.75 6.64 -7.53
C THR A 87 -3.78 5.28 -6.84
N LEU A 88 -4.18 5.25 -5.58
CA LEU A 88 -4.61 4.02 -4.91
C LEU A 88 -6.13 3.94 -5.02
N THR A 89 -6.66 2.80 -5.43
CA THR A 89 -8.10 2.52 -5.52
C THR A 89 -8.42 1.30 -4.66
N GLY A 90 -9.03 1.53 -3.50
CA GLY A 90 -9.57 0.48 -2.65
C GLY A 90 -11.08 0.30 -2.86
N THR A 91 -11.58 -0.90 -2.56
CA THR A 91 -13.04 -1.17 -2.46
C THR A 91 -13.73 -0.32 -1.38
N SER A 92 -12.98 0.07 -0.35
CA SER A 92 -13.39 0.97 0.72
C SER A 92 -12.16 1.53 1.43
N TYR A 93 -12.33 2.65 2.13
CA TYR A 93 -11.27 3.31 2.91
C TYR A 93 -11.73 3.46 4.36
N THR A 94 -11.00 2.83 5.27
CA THR A 94 -11.18 2.99 6.72
C THR A 94 -10.03 3.82 7.26
N LEU A 95 -10.35 5.00 7.78
CA LEU A 95 -9.41 5.83 8.53
C LEU A 95 -9.72 5.62 10.01
N ASN A 96 -8.86 4.89 10.72
CA ASN A 96 -9.04 4.57 12.14
C ASN A 96 -7.83 5.07 12.95
N PRO A 97 -7.59 6.40 12.97
CA PRO A 97 -6.49 6.97 13.73
C PRO A 97 -6.73 6.78 15.23
N GLY A 98 -5.66 6.83 16.03
CA GLY A 98 -5.77 6.80 17.50
C GLY A 98 -6.52 8.00 18.07
N ASP A 99 -6.90 7.92 19.35
CA ASP A 99 -7.60 9.02 20.04
C ASP A 99 -6.80 10.34 19.97
N GLY A 100 -7.47 11.44 19.65
CA GLY A 100 -6.86 12.76 19.47
C GLY A 100 -6.00 12.94 18.20
N VAL A 101 -5.96 11.97 17.28
CA VAL A 101 -5.21 12.06 16.03
C VAL A 101 -6.11 12.55 14.88
N SER A 102 -5.69 13.64 14.24
CA SER A 102 -6.35 14.18 13.03
C SER A 102 -5.78 13.54 11.76
N VAL A 103 -6.66 13.19 10.82
CA VAL A 103 -6.29 12.79 9.46
C VAL A 103 -6.69 13.92 8.51
N SER A 104 -5.75 14.35 7.68
CA SER A 104 -5.97 15.43 6.70
C SER A 104 -5.80 14.89 5.29
N VAL A 105 -6.67 15.32 4.38
CA VAL A 105 -6.49 15.14 2.93
C VAL A 105 -6.18 16.51 2.35
N SER A 106 -4.98 16.68 1.80
CA SER A 106 -4.55 17.92 1.16
C SER A 106 -4.18 17.65 -0.30
N ALA A 107 -4.55 18.58 -1.18
CA ALA A 107 -4.19 18.56 -2.60
C ALA A 107 -2.78 19.13 -2.82
#